data_AF-A0A0M8MCW9-F1
#
_entry.id   AF-A0A0M8MCW9-F1
#
_cell.length_a   1.000
_cell.length_b   1.000
_cell.length_c   1.000
_cell.angle_alpha   90.00
_cell.angle_beta   90.00
_cell.angle_gamma   90.00
#
_symmetry.space_group_name_H-M   'P 1'
#
loop_
_entity.id
_entity.type
_entity.pdbx_description
1 polymer ?
#
loop_
_entity_poly.entity_id
_entity_poly.type
_entity_poly.pdbx_seq_one_letter_code
_entity_poly.pdbx_strand_id
1 'polypeptide(L)'
;MKSLRTVLLFVVLAFVLSGLFYYLTAGTVVATWQAKLMEIATVAIFIFIVLLIIYIIAKTVVKTTTAITKKRPPQNGSPKV
;
A
#
# COMPACT_ATOMS: atom_id res chain seq x y z
N MET A 1 -3.70 12.73 -11.57
CA MET A 1 -4.46 12.86 -10.30
C MET A 1 -4.67 11.54 -9.55
N LYS A 2 -4.97 10.40 -10.20
CA LYS A 2 -5.19 9.10 -9.49
C LYS A 2 -4.00 8.61 -8.66
N SER A 3 -2.77 8.74 -9.18
CA SER A 3 -1.57 8.25 -8.47
C SER A 3 -1.24 9.05 -7.21
N LEU A 4 -1.50 10.37 -7.18
CA LEU A 4 -1.27 11.20 -6.00
C LEU A 4 -2.26 10.83 -4.87
N ARG A 5 -3.52 10.57 -5.22
CA ARG A 5 -4.54 10.11 -4.27
C ARG A 5 -4.18 8.75 -3.64
N THR A 6 -3.60 7.83 -4.42
CA THR A 6 -3.13 6.53 -3.91
C THR A 6 -1.94 6.69 -2.96
N VAL A 7 -0.99 7.59 -3.27
CA VAL A 7 0.15 7.86 -2.37
C VAL A 7 -0.33 8.48 -1.06
N LEU A 8 -1.24 9.46 -1.11
CA LEU A 8 -1.86 10.06 0.07
C LEU A 8 -2.59 9.01 0.93
N LEU A 9 -3.31 8.09 0.30
CA LEU A 9 -3.94 6.97 1.00
C LEU A 9 -2.92 6.08 1.71
N PHE A 10 -1.78 5.78 1.10
CA PHE A 10 -0.73 5.00 1.77
C PHE A 10 -0.11 5.75 2.95
N VAL A 11 0.07 7.07 2.86
CA VAL A 11 0.54 7.88 3.99
C VAL A 11 -0.43 7.79 5.16
N VAL A 12 -1.73 7.95 4.91
CA VAL A 12 -2.77 7.84 5.94
C VAL A 12 -2.80 6.42 6.53
N LEU A 13 -2.74 5.39 5.69
CA LEU A 13 -2.75 4.00 6.13
C LEU A 13 -1.52 3.67 7.00
N ALA A 14 -0.35 4.15 6.62
CA ALA A 14 0.89 3.95 7.37
C ALA A 14 0.84 4.64 8.74
N PHE A 15 0.26 5.84 8.82
CA PHE A 15 0.06 6.54 10.09
C PHE A 15 -0.91 5.79 11.02
N VAL A 16 -2.02 5.27 10.48
CA VAL A 16 -3.00 4.50 11.25
C VAL A 16 -2.39 3.20 11.79
N LEU A 17 -1.66 2.47 10.93
CA LEU A 17 -0.98 1.24 11.33
C LEU A 17 0.11 1.50 12.39
N SER A 18 0.90 2.55 12.22
CA SER A 18 1.92 2.92 13.19
C SER A 18 1.32 3.31 14.54
N GLY A 19 0.23 4.08 14.55
CA GLY A 19 -0.51 4.41 15.78
C GLY A 19 -1.08 3.18 16.49
N LEU A 20 -1.60 2.20 15.74
CA LEU A 20 -2.04 0.91 16.27
C LEU A 20 -0.88 0.11 16.87
N PHE A 21 0.26 0.05 16.18
CA PHE A 21 1.46 -0.61 16.68
C PHE A 21 1.92 0.02 17.99
N TYR A 22 1.96 1.35 18.06
CA TYR A 22 2.27 2.08 19.28
C TYR A 22 1.30 1.75 20.42
N TYR A 23 -0.02 1.71 20.16
CA TYR A 23 -0.99 1.33 21.19
C TYR A 23 -0.78 -0.09 21.73
N LEU A 24 -0.37 -1.02 20.87
CA LEU A 24 -0.06 -2.39 21.26
C LEU A 24 1.26 -2.51 22.04
N THR A 25 2.24 -1.64 21.80
CA THR A 25 3.55 -1.64 22.48
C THR A 25 3.66 -0.65 23.64
N ALA A 26 2.68 0.23 23.83
CA ALA A 26 2.69 1.33 24.82
C ALA A 26 2.76 0.89 26.31
N GLY A 27 2.78 -0.41 26.60
CA GLY A 27 2.85 -0.95 27.96
C GLY A 27 4.22 -0.83 28.65
N THR A 28 5.29 -0.44 27.96
CA THR A 28 6.66 -0.67 28.49
C THR A 28 7.53 0.56 28.70
N VAL A 29 7.19 1.77 28.21
CA VAL A 29 8.07 2.93 28.34
C VAL A 29 7.31 4.23 28.65
N VAL A 30 7.57 4.80 29.84
CA VAL A 30 7.15 6.16 30.21
C VAL A 30 8.02 7.16 29.44
N ALA A 31 7.68 7.37 28.18
CA ALA A 31 8.36 8.30 27.29
C ALA A 31 7.66 9.67 27.26
N THR A 32 8.42 10.75 27.06
CA THR A 32 7.86 12.09 26.82
C THR A 32 7.02 12.11 25.54
N TRP A 33 6.03 13.01 25.45
CA TRP A 33 5.15 13.12 24.27
C TRP A 33 5.90 13.26 22.95
N GLN A 34 7.05 13.95 22.96
CA GLN A 34 7.91 14.09 21.78
C GLN A 34 8.54 12.76 21.35
N ALA A 35 9.02 11.96 22.29
CA ALA A 35 9.59 10.65 22.00
C ALA A 35 8.55 9.68 21.40
N LYS A 36 7.31 9.72 21.93
CA LYS A 36 6.18 8.93 21.40
C LYS A 36 5.86 9.28 19.94
N LEU A 37 5.83 10.57 19.62
CA LEU A 37 5.59 11.04 18.24
C LEU A 37 6.71 10.65 17.28
N MET A 38 7.97 10.73 17.72
CA MET A 38 9.13 10.32 16.92
C MET A 38 9.15 8.82 16.63
N GLU A 39 8.78 8.00 17.61
CA GLU A 39 8.66 6.55 17.45
C GLU A 39 7.57 6.19 16.41
N ILE A 40 6.38 6.76 16.56
CA ILE A 40 5.27 6.58 15.62
C ILE A 40 5.66 7.04 14.21
N ALA A 41 6.29 8.21 14.08
CA ALA A 41 6.72 8.73 12.79
C ALA A 41 7.77 7.82 12.12
N THR A 42 8.74 7.34 12.89
CA THR A 42 9.80 6.45 12.38
C THR A 42 9.21 5.15 11.87
N VAL A 43 8.35 4.50 12.66
CA VAL A 43 7.68 3.25 12.28
C VAL A 43 6.76 3.45 11.06
N ALA A 44 6.04 4.59 11.00
CA ALA A 44 5.19 4.92 9.87
C ALA A 44 5.98 5.04 8.56
N ILE A 45 7.19 5.61 8.60
CA ILE A 45 8.06 5.73 7.42
C ILE A 45 8.44 4.33 6.89
N PHE A 46 8.84 3.41 7.77
CA PHE A 46 9.17 2.04 7.36
C PHE A 46 7.97 1.32 6.74
N ILE A 47 6.79 1.40 7.37
CA ILE A 47 5.55 0.81 6.84
C ILE A 47 5.21 1.42 5.48
N PHE A 48 5.35 2.73 5.33
CA PHE A 48 5.09 3.43 4.07
C PHE A 48 6.00 2.94 2.95
N ILE A 49 7.30 2.78 3.21
CA ILE A 49 8.26 2.25 2.22
C ILE A 49 7.86 0.84 1.78
N VAL A 50 7.52 -0.04 2.72
CA VAL A 50 7.10 -1.41 2.42
C VAL A 50 5.83 -1.42 1.56
N LEU A 51 4.81 -0.64 1.92
CA LEU A 51 3.58 -0.51 1.15
C LEU A 51 3.84 0.03 -0.26
N LEU A 52 4.75 0.99 -0.40
CA LEU A 52 5.13 1.57 -1.69
C LEU A 52 5.81 0.54 -2.59
N ILE A 53 6.69 -0.30 -2.04
CA ILE A 53 7.32 -1.41 -2.78
C ILE A 53 6.24 -2.41 -3.25
N ILE A 54 5.37 -2.87 -2.34
CA ILE A 54 4.28 -3.80 -2.68
C ILE A 54 3.39 -3.22 -3.77
N TYR A 55 3.06 -1.93 -3.70
CA TYR A 55 2.27 -1.26 -4.71
C TYR A 55 2.96 -1.22 -6.07
N ILE A 56 4.27 -0.95 -6.15
CA ILE A 56 5.02 -0.97 -7.41
C ILE A 56 4.99 -2.37 -8.02
N ILE A 57 5.18 -3.41 -7.21
CA ILE A 57 5.12 -4.81 -7.67
C ILE A 57 3.73 -5.12 -8.20
N ALA A 58 2.68 -4.85 -7.42
CA ALA A 58 1.29 -5.09 -7.81
C ALA A 58 0.92 -4.33 -9.10
N LYS A 59 1.33 -3.07 -9.22
CA LYS A 59 1.11 -2.25 -10.42
C LYS A 59 1.81 -2.83 -11.65
N THR A 60 3.00 -3.41 -11.47
CA THR A 60 3.75 -4.06 -12.55
C THR A 60 3.05 -5.34 -12.99
N VAL A 61 2.60 -6.17 -12.05
CA VAL A 61 1.82 -7.39 -12.33
C VAL A 61 0.50 -7.09 -13.05
N VAL A 62 -0.23 -6.06 -12.60
CA VAL A 62 -1.48 -5.63 -13.24
C VAL A 62 -1.26 -5.15 -14.67
N LYS A 63 -0.17 -4.42 -14.95
CA LYS A 63 0.19 -4.01 -16.32
C LYS A 63 0.53 -5.20 -17.21
N THR A 64 1.29 -6.17 -16.70
CA THR A 64 1.65 -7.38 -17.45
C THR A 64 0.42 -8.21 -17.76
N THR A 65 -0.47 -8.40 -16.78
CA THR A 65 -1.73 -9.15 -16.97
C THR A 65 -2.67 -8.44 -17.93
N THR A 66 -2.89 -7.13 -17.81
CA THR A 66 -3.72 -6.38 -18.78
C THR A 66 -3.13 -6.38 -20.19
N ALA A 67 -1.80 -6.35 -20.35
CA ALA A 67 -1.15 -6.48 -21.67
C ALA A 67 -1.36 -7.88 -22.28
N ILE A 68 -1.38 -8.93 -21.46
CA ILE A 68 -1.67 -10.31 -21.89
C ILE A 68 -3.15 -10.47 -22.24
N THR A 69 -4.08 -9.92 -21.44
CA THR A 69 -5.51 -9.95 -21.73
C THR A 69 -5.84 -9.20 -23.02
N LYS A 70 -5.18 -8.07 -23.30
CA LYS A 70 -5.39 -7.28 -24.53
C LYS A 70 -4.85 -7.96 -25.80
N LYS A 71 -3.95 -8.94 -25.66
CA LYS A 71 -3.43 -9.75 -26.78
C LYS A 71 -4.24 -11.01 -27.07
N ARG A 72 -5.29 -11.32 -26.30
CA ARG A 72 -6.23 -12.38 -26.68
C ARG A 72 -7.16 -11.84 -27.78
N PRO A 73 -7.17 -12.43 -29.00
CA PRO A 73 -8.15 -12.06 -30.01
C PRO A 73 -9.56 -12.36 -29.49
N PRO A 74 -10.59 -11.63 -29.94
CA PRO A 74 -11.96 -11.94 -29.57
C PRO A 74 -12.25 -13.37 -30.02
N GLN A 75 -12.62 -14.23 -29.08
CA GLN A 75 -13.13 -15.56 -29.36
C GLN A 75 -14.52 -15.37 -29.99
N ASN A 76 -14.53 -15.00 -31.27
CA ASN A 76 -15.70 -15.00 -32.11
C ASN A 76 -15.94 -16.46 -32.51
N GLY A 77 -16.52 -17.21 -31.57
CA GLY A 77 -16.95 -18.58 -31.77
C GLY A 77 -18.47 -18.63 -31.81
N SER A 78 -19.08 -17.97 -32.81
CA SER A 78 -20.44 -18.31 -33.22
C SER A 78 -20.41 -19.74 -33.76
N PRO A 79 -21.16 -20.72 -33.20
CA PRO A 79 -21.52 -21.89 -33.96
C PRO A 79 -22.59 -21.42 -34.95
N LYS A 80 -22.22 -21.35 -36.23
CA LYS A 80 -23.20 -21.48 -37.31
C LYS A 80 -23.79 -22.89 -37.23
N VAL A 81 -25.04 -23.01 -36.81
CA VAL A 81 -25.96 -24.08 -37.26
C VAL A 81 -27.37 -23.49 -37.31
#